data_AF-A0A9P8EY13-F1
#
_entry.id   AF-A0A9P8EY13-F1
#
_cell.length_a   1.000
_cell.length_b   1.000
_cell.length_c   1.000
_cell.angle_alpha   90.00
_cell.angle_beta   90.00
_cell.angle_gamma   90.00
#
_symmetry.space_group_name_H-M   'P 1'
#
loop_
_entity.id
_entity.type
_entity.pdbx_description
1 polymer ?
#
loop_
_entity_poly.entity_id
_entity_poly.type
_entity_poly.pdbx_seq_one_letter_code
_entity_poly.pdbx_strand_id
1 'polypeptide(L)'
;PRYLVGKFIGEFVHPEDSGIFMREFNESIASGNPLRFFYRFKREDGTYIIFECDGHPHISSDQGAYGHMSGSGQGAMSASGLCRGFFMMARPYPTKNAALLDSFLEHKIENERLKKRIEELKREEVEENQVQERQWQEQSRRDPSEAGRVDGSSEHSKTPNYQGMPPPAKPPISNTALTRQNLDSALSAQQPD
;
A
#
# COMPACT_ATOMS: atom_id res chain seq x y z
N PRO A 1 -5.53 -6.98 32.67
CA PRO A 1 -6.74 -6.29 33.22
C PRO A 1 -6.65 -5.94 34.71
N ARG A 2 -6.36 -6.90 35.60
CA ARG A 2 -6.39 -6.70 37.07
C ARG A 2 -5.49 -5.57 37.58
N TYR A 3 -4.35 -5.32 36.93
CA TYR A 3 -3.41 -4.27 37.33
C TYR A 3 -3.82 -2.85 36.93
N LEU A 4 -4.84 -2.71 36.08
CA LEU A 4 -5.33 -1.43 35.55
C LEU A 4 -6.68 -1.03 36.17
N VAL A 5 -7.55 -2.01 36.45
CA VAL A 5 -8.89 -1.76 37.01
C VAL A 5 -8.78 -1.15 38.41
N GLY A 6 -9.54 -0.08 38.67
CA GLY A 6 -9.59 0.62 39.94
C GLY A 6 -8.44 1.62 40.17
N LYS A 7 -7.53 1.76 39.20
CA LYS A 7 -6.45 2.75 39.25
C LYS A 7 -6.74 3.92 38.32
N PHE A 8 -6.14 5.06 38.63
CA PHE A 8 -6.28 6.21 37.76
C PHE A 8 -5.41 6.04 36.51
N ILE A 9 -6.00 6.23 35.32
CA ILE A 9 -5.30 6.07 34.04
C ILE A 9 -4.06 6.98 33.93
N GLY A 10 -4.11 8.16 34.56
CA GLY A 10 -2.99 9.11 34.59
C GLY A 10 -1.74 8.58 35.29
N GLU A 11 -1.85 7.56 36.17
CA GLU A 11 -0.70 6.89 36.79
C GLU A 11 0.16 6.12 35.77
N PHE A 12 -0.43 5.77 34.64
CA PHE A 12 0.23 5.06 33.56
C PHE A 12 0.69 6.00 32.44
N VAL A 13 0.42 7.30 32.54
CA VAL A 13 0.89 8.30 31.56
C VAL A 13 2.30 8.75 31.95
N HIS A 14 3.17 8.96 30.97
CA HIS A 14 4.52 9.51 31.22
C HIS A 14 4.44 10.89 31.91
N PRO A 15 5.30 11.20 32.90
CA PRO A 15 5.21 12.44 33.69
C PRO A 15 5.16 13.74 32.87
N GLU A 16 5.91 13.79 31.78
CA GLU A 16 5.90 14.95 30.85
C GLU A 16 4.57 15.10 30.08
N ASP A 17 3.85 14.00 29.86
CA ASP A 17 2.58 13.99 29.13
C ASP A 17 1.38 14.15 30.08
N SER A 18 1.53 13.90 31.39
CA SER A 18 0.44 13.90 32.37
C SER A 18 -0.32 15.23 32.43
N GLY A 19 0.38 16.36 32.38
CA GLY A 19 -0.26 17.68 32.42
C GLY A 19 -1.13 17.95 31.19
N ILE A 20 -0.63 17.58 30.01
CA ILE A 20 -1.37 17.68 28.74
C ILE A 20 -2.56 16.73 28.78
N PHE A 21 -2.34 15.46 29.17
CA PHE A 21 -3.41 14.46 29.31
C PHE A 21 -4.57 14.97 30.15
N MET A 22 -4.30 15.49 31.35
CA MET A 22 -5.34 15.98 32.26
C MET A 22 -6.11 17.15 31.69
N ARG A 23 -5.43 18.09 31.03
CA ARG A 23 -6.07 19.25 30.42
C ARG A 23 -7.03 18.83 29.30
N GLU A 24 -6.53 18.06 28.34
CA GLU A 24 -7.33 17.63 27.18
C GLU A 24 -8.49 16.71 27.59
N PHE A 25 -8.26 15.83 28.58
CA PHE A 25 -9.30 14.96 29.12
C PHE A 25 -10.44 15.76 29.79
N ASN A 26 -10.10 16.76 30.61
CA ASN A 26 -11.08 17.62 31.25
C ASN A 26 -11.81 18.52 30.24
N GLU A 27 -11.11 19.02 29.23
CA GLU A 27 -11.71 19.82 28.15
C GLU A 27 -12.70 19.00 27.32
N SER A 28 -12.35 17.76 26.99
CA SER A 28 -13.26 16.82 26.32
C SER A 28 -14.52 16.57 27.15
N ILE A 29 -14.39 16.35 28.46
CA ILE A 29 -15.55 16.19 29.37
C ILE A 29 -16.40 17.46 29.44
N ALA A 30 -15.79 18.64 29.56
CA ALA A 30 -16.50 19.91 29.71
C ALA A 30 -17.27 20.30 28.44
N SER A 31 -16.66 20.04 27.27
CA SER A 31 -17.22 20.39 25.96
C SER A 31 -18.12 19.31 25.37
N GLY A 32 -17.96 18.04 25.79
CA GLY A 32 -18.56 16.89 25.14
C GLY A 32 -17.90 16.47 23.82
N ASN A 33 -16.82 17.15 23.43
CA ASN A 33 -16.10 16.84 22.19
C ASN A 33 -15.25 15.58 22.32
N PRO A 34 -15.07 14.81 21.23
CA PRO A 34 -14.13 13.69 21.22
C PRO A 34 -12.69 14.17 21.44
N LEU A 35 -11.90 13.31 22.05
CA LEU A 35 -10.49 13.49 22.40
C LEU A 35 -9.63 12.61 21.50
N ARG A 36 -8.69 13.22 20.77
CA ARG A 36 -7.65 12.49 20.03
C ARG A 36 -6.27 13.07 20.34
N PHE A 37 -5.37 12.21 20.83
CA PHE A 37 -4.03 12.63 21.21
C PHE A 37 -3.06 11.45 21.22
N PHE A 38 -1.78 11.75 21.27
CA PHE A 38 -0.71 10.76 21.44
C PHE A 38 -0.12 10.89 22.83
N TYR A 39 0.18 9.75 23.45
CA TYR A 39 0.79 9.74 24.77
C TYR A 39 1.63 8.50 25.01
N ARG A 40 2.62 8.66 25.89
CA ARG A 40 3.45 7.55 26.35
C ARG A 40 2.77 6.84 27.52
N PHE A 41 2.46 5.57 27.31
CA PHE A 41 1.86 4.67 28.30
C PHE A 41 2.92 3.76 28.93
N LYS A 42 2.88 3.65 30.25
CA LYS A 42 3.81 2.87 31.06
C LYS A 42 3.47 1.39 31.01
N ARG A 43 4.46 0.58 30.65
CA ARG A 43 4.42 -0.89 30.67
C ARG A 43 4.72 -1.43 32.06
N GLU A 44 4.43 -2.70 32.27
CA GLU A 44 4.73 -3.40 33.53
C GLU A 44 6.23 -3.44 33.85
N ASP A 45 7.08 -3.51 32.82
CA ASP A 45 8.55 -3.46 32.92
C ASP A 45 9.12 -2.06 33.22
N GLY A 46 8.26 -1.04 33.33
CA GLY A 46 8.64 0.35 33.58
C GLY A 46 9.04 1.13 32.32
N THR A 47 9.09 0.49 31.14
CA THR A 47 9.31 1.17 29.87
C THR A 47 8.04 1.85 29.35
N TYR A 48 8.15 2.67 28.31
CA TYR A 48 7.03 3.41 27.75
C TYR A 48 6.79 3.05 26.29
N ILE A 49 5.52 2.96 25.89
CA ILE A 49 5.08 2.81 24.50
C ILE A 49 4.16 3.96 24.11
N ILE A 50 4.29 4.47 22.89
CA ILE A 50 3.43 5.53 22.38
C ILE A 50 2.13 4.90 21.86
N PHE A 51 0.99 5.44 22.31
CA PHE A 51 -0.32 5.14 21.78
C PHE A 51 -0.90 6.35 21.07
N GLU A 52 -1.58 6.12 19.95
CA GLU A 52 -2.65 6.99 19.48
C GLU A 52 -3.92 6.66 20.27
N CYS A 53 -4.50 7.67 20.89
CA CYS A 53 -5.78 7.55 21.57
C CYS A 53 -6.88 8.28 20.80
N ASP A 54 -8.04 7.64 20.72
CA ASP A 54 -9.29 8.23 20.25
C ASP A 54 -10.40 7.88 21.25
N GLY A 55 -11.10 8.86 21.81
CA GLY A 55 -12.14 8.61 22.80
C GLY A 55 -13.14 9.74 22.94
N HIS A 56 -14.19 9.49 23.71
CA HIS A 56 -15.26 10.45 23.94
C HIS A 56 -15.86 10.29 25.34
N PRO A 57 -16.35 11.38 25.93
CA PRO A 57 -17.08 11.31 27.18
C PRO A 57 -18.47 10.70 26.94
N HIS A 58 -18.97 9.97 27.93
CA HIS A 58 -20.34 9.50 27.98
C HIS A 58 -21.12 10.39 28.95
N ILE A 59 -21.73 11.42 28.39
CA ILE A 59 -22.48 12.44 29.11
C ILE A 59 -23.93 11.98 29.22
N SER A 60 -24.44 11.89 30.44
CA SER A 60 -25.84 11.54 30.65
C SER A 60 -26.65 12.77 31.05
N SER A 61 -27.76 13.00 30.36
CA SER A 61 -28.72 14.06 30.62
C SER A 61 -29.68 13.72 31.77
N ASP A 62 -29.20 13.06 32.81
CA ASP A 62 -30.05 12.64 33.91
C ASP A 62 -30.34 13.84 34.83
N GLN A 63 -31.37 14.59 34.45
CA GLN A 63 -31.92 15.71 35.21
C GLN A 63 -32.75 15.25 36.43
N GLY A 64 -32.72 13.96 36.80
CA GLY A 64 -33.79 13.33 37.59
C GLY A 64 -33.51 12.79 38.99
N ALA A 65 -32.27 12.63 39.46
CA ALA A 65 -32.04 11.78 40.65
C ALA A 65 -31.44 12.44 41.91
N TYR A 66 -30.87 13.64 41.86
CA TYR A 66 -30.21 14.26 43.04
C TYR A 66 -30.53 15.75 43.27
N GLY A 67 -31.50 16.32 42.56
CA GLY A 67 -31.84 17.75 42.62
C GLY A 67 -32.77 18.17 43.77
N HIS A 68 -32.72 17.52 44.94
CA HIS A 68 -33.54 17.91 46.08
C HIS A 68 -32.74 18.11 47.37
N MET A 69 -31.63 18.86 47.33
CA MET A 69 -31.17 19.72 48.44
C MET A 69 -30.09 20.70 47.96
N SER A 70 -30.11 21.92 48.52
CA SER A 70 -29.29 23.11 48.24
C SER A 70 -29.87 23.99 47.12
N GLY A 71 -30.57 25.08 47.42
CA GLY A 71 -30.11 26.15 48.28
C GLY A 71 -29.70 27.33 47.38
N SER A 72 -30.59 28.30 47.25
CA SER A 72 -30.46 29.65 46.67
C SER A 72 -29.08 30.11 46.15
N GLY A 73 -29.04 30.57 44.89
CA GLY A 73 -28.18 31.69 44.49
C GLY A 73 -27.27 31.44 43.28
N GLN A 74 -27.62 32.10 42.17
CA GLN A 74 -26.75 32.64 41.11
C GLN A 74 -25.59 31.79 40.53
N GLY A 75 -25.72 31.43 39.26
CA GLY A 75 -24.58 31.08 38.40
C GLY A 75 -24.94 30.11 37.29
N ALA A 76 -25.55 30.60 36.21
CA ALA A 76 -25.70 29.84 34.99
C ALA A 76 -24.31 29.59 34.36
N MET A 77 -23.89 28.33 34.24
CA MET A 77 -23.07 27.84 33.12
C MET A 77 -23.32 26.35 32.91
N SER A 78 -23.92 26.06 31.75
CA SER A 78 -24.07 24.75 31.11
C SER A 78 -24.82 23.66 31.88
N ALA A 79 -26.01 23.31 31.39
CA ALA A 79 -26.61 22.00 31.60
C ALA A 79 -25.82 20.90 30.84
N SER A 80 -24.48 20.92 30.96
CA SER A 80 -23.65 19.82 30.48
C SER A 80 -23.97 18.66 31.40
N GLY A 81 -24.51 17.58 30.84
CA GLY A 81 -24.89 16.40 31.61
C GLY A 81 -23.72 15.89 32.45
N LEU A 82 -24.03 15.12 33.49
CA LEU A 82 -22.98 14.50 34.29
C LEU A 82 -22.26 13.45 33.44
N CYS A 83 -20.93 13.59 33.31
CA CYS A 83 -20.09 12.58 32.67
C CYS A 83 -20.10 11.32 33.53
N ARG A 84 -20.73 10.25 33.04
CA ARG A 84 -20.81 8.96 33.73
C ARG A 84 -19.58 8.08 33.49
N GLY A 85 -18.83 8.36 32.44
CA GLY A 85 -17.64 7.61 32.08
C GLY A 85 -17.02 8.14 30.80
N PHE A 86 -15.86 7.59 30.45
CA PHE A 86 -15.12 7.96 29.25
C PHE A 86 -14.77 6.68 28.50
N PHE A 87 -15.10 6.63 27.21
CA PHE A 87 -14.74 5.51 26.35
C PHE A 87 -13.60 5.92 25.45
N MET A 88 -12.57 5.09 25.36
CA MET A 88 -11.39 5.38 24.55
C MET A 88 -10.80 4.11 23.96
N MET A 89 -10.24 4.23 22.76
CA MET A 89 -9.49 3.21 22.05
C MET A 89 -8.03 3.67 21.93
N ALA A 90 -7.10 2.82 22.35
CA ALA A 90 -5.67 3.06 22.24
C ALA A 90 -5.05 2.12 21.21
N ARG A 91 -4.47 2.67 20.14
CA ARG A 91 -3.74 1.92 19.11
C ARG A 91 -2.25 2.18 19.25
N PRO A 92 -1.38 1.15 19.30
CA PRO A 92 0.06 1.36 19.32
C PRO A 92 0.45 2.27 18.15
N TYR A 93 1.15 3.36 18.42
CA TYR A 93 1.57 4.28 17.38
C TYR A 93 2.57 3.56 16.46
N PRO A 94 2.35 3.56 15.13
CA PRO A 94 3.29 2.96 14.20
C PRO A 94 4.66 3.63 14.37
N THR A 95 5.61 2.89 14.94
CA THR A 95 7.00 3.34 14.99
C THR A 95 7.63 3.22 13.58
N LYS A 96 8.80 3.83 13.36
CA LYS A 96 9.52 3.71 12.07
C LYS A 96 9.63 2.27 11.56
N ASN A 97 9.73 1.30 12.46
CA ASN A 97 9.80 -0.13 12.12
C ASN A 97 8.48 -0.68 11.55
N ALA A 98 7.33 -0.16 11.97
CA ALA A 98 6.03 -0.52 11.39
C ALA A 98 5.90 0.01 9.96
N ALA A 99 6.33 1.26 9.72
CA ALA A 99 6.36 1.81 8.36
C ALA A 99 7.32 1.05 7.42
N LEU A 100 8.47 0.58 7.94
CA LEU A 100 9.38 -0.30 7.19
C LEU A 100 8.73 -1.65 6.87
N LEU A 101 7.99 -2.24 7.81
CA LEU A 101 7.27 -3.48 7.58
C LEU A 101 6.19 -3.31 6.50
N ASP A 102 5.43 -2.22 6.56
CA ASP A 102 4.40 -1.90 5.55
C ASP A 102 5.02 -1.73 4.16
N SER A 103 6.13 -0.97 4.05
CA SER A 103 6.85 -0.81 2.79
C SER A 103 7.44 -2.12 2.27
N PHE A 104 7.96 -2.98 3.16
CA PHE A 104 8.43 -4.31 2.78
C PHE A 104 7.31 -5.19 2.23
N LEU A 105 6.14 -5.17 2.87
CA LEU A 105 4.96 -5.94 2.44
C LEU A 105 4.45 -5.43 1.09
N GLU A 106 4.38 -4.12 0.90
CA GLU A 106 4.02 -3.48 -0.38
C GLU A 106 4.98 -3.91 -1.50
N HIS A 107 6.29 -3.80 -1.28
CA HIS A 107 7.29 -4.27 -2.23
C HIS A 107 7.16 -5.77 -2.54
N LYS A 108 6.82 -6.61 -1.55
CA LYS A 108 6.66 -8.05 -1.77
C LYS A 108 5.44 -8.37 -2.63
N ILE A 109 4.34 -7.66 -2.43
CA ILE A 109 3.13 -7.77 -3.25
C ILE A 109 3.43 -7.33 -4.68
N GLU A 110 4.10 -6.19 -4.85
CA GLU A 110 4.48 -5.69 -6.16
C GLU A 110 5.45 -6.63 -6.88
N ASN A 111 6.43 -7.20 -6.19
CA ASN A 111 7.36 -8.18 -6.76
C ASN A 111 6.63 -9.42 -7.28
N GLU A 112 5.66 -9.94 -6.51
CA GLU A 112 4.83 -11.07 -6.95
C GLU A 112 4.01 -10.70 -8.19
N ARG A 113 3.39 -9.51 -8.19
CA ARG A 113 2.62 -9.01 -9.33
C ARG A 113 3.48 -8.85 -10.58
N LEU A 114 4.68 -8.28 -10.45
CA LEU A 114 5.62 -8.11 -11.55
C LEU A 114 6.11 -9.46 -12.07
N LYS A 115 6.42 -10.42 -11.19
CA LYS A 115 6.80 -11.78 -11.60
C LYS A 115 5.72 -12.45 -12.42
N LYS A 116 4.45 -12.37 -11.99
CA LYS A 116 3.30 -12.88 -12.76
C LYS A 116 3.20 -12.21 -14.12
N ARG A 117 3.37 -10.89 -14.19
CA ARG A 117 3.31 -10.17 -15.47
C ARG A 117 4.45 -10.53 -16.42
N ILE A 118 5.65 -10.74 -15.89
CA ILE A 118 6.81 -11.21 -16.68
C ILE A 118 6.57 -12.62 -17.22
N GLU A 119 5.99 -13.51 -16.42
CA GLU A 119 5.67 -14.88 -16.86
C GLU A 119 4.62 -14.90 -17.97
N GLU A 120 3.57 -14.10 -17.83
CA GLU A 120 2.53 -13.93 -18.86
C GLU A 120 3.11 -13.41 -20.18
N LEU A 121 3.86 -12.31 -20.14
CA LEU A 121 4.48 -11.72 -21.34
C LEU A 121 5.44 -12.69 -22.03
N LYS A 122 6.21 -13.47 -21.25
CA LYS A 122 7.10 -14.49 -21.82
C LYS A 122 6.34 -15.61 -22.51
N ARG A 123 5.16 -15.98 -22.00
CA ARG A 123 4.32 -16.99 -22.66
C ARG A 123 3.78 -16.47 -23.99
N GLU A 124 3.28 -15.24 -24.00
CA GLU A 124 2.79 -14.57 -25.23
C GLU A 124 3.91 -14.48 -26.28
N GLU A 125 5.12 -14.06 -25.90
CA GLU A 125 6.27 -13.99 -26.81
C GLU A 125 6.61 -15.36 -27.43
N VAL A 126 6.58 -16.44 -26.64
CA VAL A 126 6.83 -17.80 -27.13
C VAL A 126 5.74 -18.25 -28.10
N GLU A 127 4.47 -17.96 -27.82
CA GLU A 127 3.35 -18.29 -28.71
C GLU A 127 3.45 -17.53 -30.04
N GLU A 128 3.74 -16.23 -30.01
CA GLU A 128 3.94 -15.40 -31.20
C GLU A 128 5.12 -15.90 -32.05
N ASN A 129 6.25 -16.22 -31.42
CA ASN A 129 7.42 -16.70 -32.13
C ASN A 129 7.16 -18.08 -32.78
N GLN A 130 6.40 -18.96 -32.12
CA GLN A 130 5.95 -20.22 -32.72
C GLN A 130 4.97 -20.02 -33.88
N VAL A 131 4.04 -19.07 -33.77
CA VAL A 131 3.12 -18.73 -34.87
C VAL A 131 3.91 -18.20 -36.06
N GLN A 132 4.88 -17.30 -35.82
CA GLN A 132 5.72 -16.73 -36.86
C GLN A 132 6.61 -17.78 -37.53
N GLU A 133 7.18 -18.71 -36.77
CA GLU A 133 7.95 -19.81 -37.33
C GLU A 133 7.09 -20.77 -38.17
N ARG A 134 5.86 -21.09 -37.71
CA ARG A 134 4.92 -21.87 -38.51
C ARG A 134 4.54 -21.16 -39.81
N GLN A 135 4.24 -19.86 -39.76
CA GLN A 135 3.95 -19.06 -40.96
C GLN A 135 5.13 -19.03 -41.94
N TRP A 136 6.37 -18.88 -41.43
CA TRP A 136 7.58 -18.94 -42.25
C TRP A 136 7.75 -20.30 -42.93
N GLN A 137 7.52 -21.41 -42.21
CA GLN A 137 7.61 -22.76 -42.79
C GLN A 137 6.49 -23.02 -43.82
N GLU A 138 5.26 -22.56 -43.57
CA GLU A 138 4.16 -22.67 -44.54
C GLU A 138 4.41 -21.83 -45.79
N GLN A 139 4.96 -20.61 -45.64
CA GLN A 139 5.30 -19.74 -46.76
C GLN A 139 6.47 -20.32 -47.57
N SER A 140 7.46 -20.92 -46.91
CA SER A 140 8.55 -21.64 -47.57
C SER A 140 8.10 -22.94 -48.26
N ARG A 141 6.96 -23.52 -47.90
CA ARG A 141 6.36 -24.68 -48.57
C ARG A 141 5.47 -24.31 -49.76
N ARG A 142 5.06 -23.05 -49.89
CA ARG A 142 4.33 -22.52 -51.05
C ARG A 142 5.33 -21.96 -52.07
N ASP A 143 5.93 -22.83 -52.89
CA ASP A 143 6.69 -22.40 -54.08
C ASP A 143 5.72 -21.96 -55.21
N PRO A 144 6.07 -20.96 -56.03
CA PRO A 144 5.20 -20.31 -57.00
C PRO A 144 5.15 -21.09 -58.31
N SER A 145 4.32 -22.13 -58.36
CA SER A 145 4.06 -22.86 -59.61
C SER A 145 2.61 -22.69 -60.05
N GLU A 146 2.19 -21.44 -60.31
CA GLU A 146 1.12 -21.12 -61.27
C GLU A 146 1.02 -19.60 -61.50
N ALA A 147 1.69 -19.11 -62.54
CA ALA A 147 1.28 -17.90 -63.25
C ALA A 147 1.35 -18.23 -64.74
N GLY A 148 0.19 -18.58 -65.28
CA GLY A 148 0.01 -19.01 -66.65
C GLY A 148 0.37 -17.93 -67.66
N ARG A 149 0.75 -18.41 -68.84
CA ARG A 149 0.89 -17.66 -70.09
C ARG A 149 -0.25 -16.66 -70.29
N VAL A 150 0.09 -15.39 -70.58
CA VAL A 150 -0.79 -14.50 -71.35
C VAL A 150 0.06 -13.76 -72.39
N ASP A 151 -0.46 -13.83 -73.61
CA ASP A 151 -0.01 -13.21 -74.86
C ASP A 151 -0.15 -11.66 -74.81
N GLY A 152 0.48 -10.98 -75.75
CA GLY A 152 0.83 -9.57 -75.67
C GLY A 152 -0.29 -8.52 -75.75
N SER A 153 0.21 -7.28 -75.73
CA SER A 153 -0.38 -5.97 -76.10
C SER A 153 -0.67 -4.97 -74.96
N SER A 154 0.03 -3.83 -75.08
CA SER A 154 -0.28 -2.43 -74.74
C SER A 154 -0.83 -1.95 -73.37
N GLU A 155 -0.22 -0.82 -72.97
CA GLU A 155 -0.74 0.33 -72.21
C GLU A 155 -0.78 0.33 -70.66
N HIS A 156 0.17 1.12 -70.12
CA HIS A 156 0.02 2.18 -69.12
C HIS A 156 -0.84 1.94 -67.86
N SER A 157 -0.18 1.67 -66.73
CA SER A 157 -0.48 2.31 -65.44
C SER A 157 0.65 2.04 -64.43
N LYS A 158 1.20 3.10 -63.83
CA LYS A 158 2.23 3.03 -62.79
C LYS A 158 1.60 2.63 -61.46
N THR A 159 1.78 1.38 -61.04
CA THR A 159 1.65 0.96 -59.63
C THR A 159 3.03 0.60 -59.10
N PRO A 160 3.44 1.02 -57.88
CA PRO A 160 4.74 0.65 -57.35
C PRO A 160 4.71 -0.84 -56.97
N ASN A 161 5.54 -1.61 -57.67
CA ASN A 161 5.79 -3.00 -57.39
C ASN A 161 6.49 -3.15 -56.02
N TYR A 162 5.79 -3.60 -54.98
CA TYR A 162 6.35 -3.91 -53.65
C TYR A 162 6.96 -5.32 -53.60
N GLN A 163 7.45 -5.82 -54.73
CA GLN A 163 8.00 -7.14 -54.87
C GLN A 163 9.51 -7.06 -54.68
N GLY A 164 9.94 -7.33 -53.44
CA GLY A 164 11.36 -7.53 -53.10
C GLY A 164 11.93 -6.46 -52.18
N MET A 165 11.48 -6.41 -50.92
CA MET A 165 12.35 -5.95 -49.84
C MET A 165 12.84 -7.20 -49.10
N PRO A 166 14.15 -7.52 -49.12
CA PRO A 166 14.68 -8.54 -48.23
C PRO A 166 14.46 -8.09 -46.77
N PRO A 167 14.27 -9.03 -45.83
CA PRO A 167 14.06 -8.69 -44.44
C PRO A 167 15.24 -7.85 -43.92
N PRO A 168 14.99 -6.82 -43.09
CA PRO A 168 16.07 -6.05 -42.50
C PRO A 168 17.02 -7.00 -41.74
N ALA A 169 18.32 -6.80 -41.95
CA ALA A 169 19.36 -7.61 -41.32
C ALA A 169 19.13 -7.66 -39.80
N LYS A 170 19.21 -8.86 -39.23
CA LYS A 170 19.18 -9.05 -37.78
C LYS A 170 20.20 -8.09 -37.15
N PRO A 171 19.83 -7.30 -36.14
CA PRO A 171 20.77 -6.41 -35.49
C PRO A 171 21.96 -7.24 -34.97
N PRO A 172 23.21 -6.80 -35.19
CA PRO A 172 24.36 -7.50 -34.65
C PRO A 172 24.25 -7.59 -33.13
N ILE A 173 24.67 -8.74 -32.60
CA ILE A 173 24.63 -9.11 -31.18
C ILE A 173 25.58 -8.19 -30.40
N SER A 174 25.17 -6.95 -30.17
CA SER A 174 25.97 -5.93 -29.49
C SER A 174 25.30 -5.43 -28.19
N ASN A 175 24.24 -6.10 -27.74
CA ASN A 175 23.63 -5.86 -26.44
C ASN A 175 23.62 -7.14 -25.59
N THR A 176 24.78 -7.80 -25.48
CA THR A 176 25.13 -8.74 -24.41
C THR A 176 25.32 -8.02 -23.07
N ALA A 177 24.45 -7.07 -22.72
CA ALA A 177 24.56 -6.32 -21.46
C ALA A 177 23.55 -6.76 -20.39
N LEU A 178 22.47 -7.48 -20.76
CA LEU A 178 21.40 -7.84 -19.83
C LEU A 178 20.81 -9.24 -20.07
N THR A 179 21.59 -10.20 -20.56
CA THR A 179 21.21 -11.61 -20.47
C THR A 179 21.36 -12.10 -19.03
N ARG A 180 20.39 -12.88 -18.53
CA ARG A 180 20.45 -13.53 -17.20
C ARG A 180 21.82 -14.17 -16.89
N GLN A 181 22.44 -14.74 -17.92
CA GLN A 181 23.76 -15.37 -17.85
C GLN A 181 24.89 -14.43 -17.41
N ASN A 182 24.83 -13.15 -17.77
CA ASN A 182 25.83 -12.15 -17.38
C ASN A 182 25.63 -11.69 -15.92
N LEU A 183 24.37 -11.62 -15.48
CA LEU A 183 24.04 -11.32 -14.08
C LEU A 183 24.45 -12.47 -13.15
N ASP A 184 24.19 -13.72 -13.55
CA ASP A 184 24.56 -14.90 -12.77
C ASP A 184 26.09 -15.08 -12.68
N SER A 185 26.81 -14.73 -13.75
CA SER A 185 28.29 -14.74 -13.76
C SER A 185 28.87 -13.65 -12.84
N ALA A 186 28.29 -12.45 -12.83
CA ALA A 186 28.73 -11.36 -11.94
C ALA A 186 28.46 -11.67 -10.46
N LEU A 187 27.32 -12.29 -10.14
CA LEU A 187 26.97 -12.69 -8.78
C LEU A 187 27.85 -13.85 -8.27
N SER A 188 28.20 -14.79 -9.15
CA SER A 188 29.08 -15.91 -8.80
C SER A 188 30.52 -15.46 -8.53
N ALA A 189 30.98 -14.38 -9.19
CA ALA A 189 32.31 -13.82 -8.99
C ALA A 189 32.47 -13.00 -7.70
N GLN A 190 31.39 -12.74 -6.95
CA GLN A 190 31.40 -11.93 -5.73
C GLN A 190 31.38 -12.73 -4.41
N GLN A 191 31.44 -14.06 -4.44
CA GLN A 191 31.63 -14.85 -3.22
C GLN A 191 33.13 -14.95 -2.86
N PRO A 192 33.55 -14.52 -1.66
CA PRO A 192 34.89 -14.79 -1.16
C PRO A 192 34.99 -16.24 -0.64
N ASP A 193 36.17 -16.85 -0.81
CA ASP A 193 36.57 -18.14 -0.20
C ASP A 193 36.47 -18.15 1.34
#